data_AF-A0A9D8C396-F1
#
_entry.id   AF-A0A9D8C396-F1
#
_cell.length_a   1.000
_cell.length_b   1.000
_cell.length_c   1.000
_cell.angle_alpha   90.00
_cell.angle_beta   90.00
_cell.angle_gamma   90.00
#
_symmetry.space_group_name_H-M   'P 1'
#
loop_
_entity.id
_entity.type
_entity.pdbx_description
1 polymer ?
#
loop_
_entity_poly.entity_id
_entity_poly.type
_entity_poly.pdbx_seq_one_letter_code
_entity_poly.pdbx_strand_id
1 'polypeptide(L)'
;MPYPVEINDAPALLTRHHMAADFAGLILDQFDEILRQSARHPLVCAISLHTPVVGQPFRLAQLRRALQHVRTHADSAQVWFTRPGEIAAHVARLPRGVVPGSET
;
A
#
# COMPACT_ATOMS: atom_id res chain seq x y z
N MET A 1 4.01 -8.96 8.83
CA MET A 1 3.54 -7.83 7.99
C MET A 1 3.35 -8.32 6.56
N PRO A 2 2.25 -7.98 5.87
CA PRO A 2 2.02 -8.43 4.51
C PRO A 2 3.02 -7.79 3.55
N TYR A 3 3.43 -8.56 2.54
CA TYR A 3 4.28 -8.12 1.45
C TYR A 3 3.56 -8.42 0.12
N PRO A 4 3.23 -7.41 -0.69
CA PRO A 4 2.45 -7.60 -1.90
C PRO A 4 3.32 -8.18 -3.03
N VAL A 5 2.76 -9.16 -3.75
CA VAL A 5 3.36 -9.68 -5.00
C VAL A 5 2.92 -8.82 -6.19
N GLU A 6 1.66 -8.40 -6.22
CA GLU A 6 1.09 -7.65 -7.35
C GLU A 6 1.46 -6.17 -7.34
N ILE A 7 1.22 -5.48 -6.23
CA ILE A 7 1.58 -4.06 -6.03
C ILE A 7 3.06 -3.93 -5.65
N ASN A 8 3.91 -4.33 -6.59
CA ASN A 8 5.34 -4.39 -6.48
C ASN A 8 5.96 -3.98 -7.82
N ASP A 9 6.76 -2.91 -7.83
CA ASP A 9 7.24 -2.28 -9.06
C ASP A 9 8.17 -3.19 -9.89
N ALA A 10 8.99 -4.03 -9.25
CA ALA A 10 9.92 -4.92 -9.94
C ALA A 10 9.18 -5.97 -10.81
N PRO A 11 8.33 -6.85 -10.26
CA PRO A 11 7.58 -7.80 -11.09
C PRO A 11 6.60 -7.12 -12.04
N ALA A 12 5.98 -5.99 -11.65
CA ALA A 12 5.06 -5.28 -12.52
C ALA A 12 5.75 -4.70 -13.76
N LEU A 13 6.84 -3.94 -13.57
CA LEU A 13 7.49 -3.18 -14.65
C LEU A 13 8.57 -3.98 -15.39
N LEU A 14 9.27 -4.90 -14.74
CA LEU A 14 10.39 -5.64 -15.34
C LEU A 14 9.99 -7.00 -15.87
N THR A 15 9.03 -7.67 -15.24
CA THR A 15 8.62 -9.04 -15.60
C THR A 15 7.32 -9.05 -16.40
N ARG A 16 6.29 -8.35 -15.93
CA ARG A 16 4.99 -8.25 -16.59
C ARG A 16 4.92 -7.13 -17.63
N HIS A 17 5.97 -6.32 -17.73
CA HIS A 17 6.10 -5.25 -18.70
C HIS A 17 4.96 -4.23 -18.68
N HIS A 18 4.35 -4.00 -17.52
CA HIS A 18 3.40 -2.91 -17.35
C HIS A 18 4.10 -1.56 -17.61
N MET A 19 3.37 -0.62 -18.17
CA MET A 19 3.83 0.76 -18.25
C MET A 19 3.78 1.41 -16.87
N ALA A 20 4.57 2.46 -16.66
CA ALA A 20 4.58 3.19 -15.40
C ALA A 20 3.19 3.77 -15.04
N ALA A 21 2.42 4.17 -16.05
CA ALA A 21 1.06 4.64 -15.89
C ALA A 21 0.11 3.51 -15.44
N ASP A 22 0.28 2.28 -15.99
CA ASP A 22 -0.50 1.11 -15.58
C ASP A 22 -0.23 0.78 -14.11
N PHE A 23 1.04 0.74 -13.71
CA PHE A 23 1.40 0.48 -12.30
C PHE A 23 0.84 1.55 -11.35
N ALA A 24 0.86 2.82 -11.76
CA ALA A 24 0.20 3.89 -11.00
C ALA A 24 -1.31 3.66 -10.90
N GLY A 25 -1.98 3.25 -11.98
CA GLY A 25 -3.39 2.86 -11.98
C GLY A 25 -3.69 1.72 -11.01
N LEU A 26 -2.88 0.65 -11.04
CA LEU A 26 -3.01 -0.49 -10.13
C LEU A 26 -2.91 -0.08 -8.65
N ILE A 27 -2.02 0.87 -8.32
CA ILE A 27 -1.92 1.41 -6.96
C ILE A 27 -3.22 2.12 -6.56
N LEU A 28 -3.80 2.92 -7.46
CA LEU A 28 -5.03 3.66 -7.19
C LEU A 28 -6.22 2.73 -7.01
N ASP A 29 -6.43 1.79 -7.94
CA ASP A 29 -7.55 0.84 -7.88
C ASP A 29 -7.48 0.00 -6.60
N GLN A 30 -6.27 -0.47 -6.23
CA GLN A 30 -6.07 -1.19 -4.98
C GLN A 30 -6.36 -0.33 -3.75
N PHE A 31 -5.89 0.91 -3.74
CA PHE A 31 -6.09 1.81 -2.62
C PHE A 31 -7.57 2.13 -2.41
N ASP A 32 -8.29 2.49 -3.47
CA ASP A 32 -9.70 2.85 -3.42
C ASP A 32 -10.55 1.66 -2.94
N GLU A 33 -10.25 0.46 -3.43
CA GLU A 33 -10.98 -0.75 -3.03
C GLU A 33 -10.66 -1.15 -1.58
N ILE A 34 -9.39 -1.08 -1.15
CA ILE A 34 -9.03 -1.33 0.26
C ILE A 34 -9.71 -0.30 1.16
N LEU A 35 -9.72 0.98 0.78
CA LEU A 35 -10.34 2.04 1.56
C LEU A 35 -11.84 1.79 1.71
N ARG A 36 -12.53 1.40 0.63
CA ARG A 36 -13.94 1.02 0.66
C ARG A 36 -14.20 -0.18 1.58
N GLN A 37 -13.36 -1.21 1.51
CA GLN A 37 -13.48 -2.39 2.38
C GLN A 37 -13.16 -2.09 3.84
N SER A 38 -12.26 -1.13 4.10
CA SER A 38 -11.77 -0.80 5.43
C SER A 38 -12.87 -0.32 6.39
N ALA A 39 -13.99 0.16 5.84
CA ALA A 39 -15.19 0.50 6.58
C ALA A 39 -15.77 -0.67 7.41
N ARG A 40 -15.49 -1.92 7.01
CA ARG A 40 -15.93 -3.12 7.76
C ARG A 40 -14.89 -3.61 8.76
N HIS A 41 -13.62 -3.56 8.39
CA HIS A 41 -12.50 -3.98 9.23
C HIS A 41 -11.22 -3.29 8.78
N PRO A 42 -10.30 -2.92 9.69
CA PRO A 42 -9.05 -2.28 9.31
C PRO A 42 -8.21 -3.16 8.37
N LEU A 43 -7.62 -2.55 7.35
CA LEU A 43 -6.80 -3.22 6.34
C LEU A 43 -5.45 -2.52 6.16
N VAL A 44 -4.46 -3.26 5.68
CA VAL A 44 -3.13 -2.72 5.37
C VAL A 44 -2.93 -2.68 3.86
N CYS A 45 -2.77 -1.48 3.30
CA CYS A 45 -2.39 -1.29 1.90
C CYS A 45 -0.87 -1.16 1.78
N ALA A 46 -0.19 -2.24 1.40
CA ALA A 46 1.26 -2.25 1.20
C ALA A 46 1.62 -1.97 -0.27
N ILE A 47 2.70 -1.22 -0.49
CA ILE A 47 3.26 -0.93 -1.82
C ILE A 47 4.76 -1.23 -1.75
N SER A 48 5.25 -2.11 -2.63
CA SER A 48 6.67 -2.46 -2.71
C SER A 48 7.36 -1.69 -3.84
N LEU A 49 8.41 -0.95 -3.50
CA LEU A 49 9.12 -0.05 -4.42
C LEU A 49 10.63 -0.26 -4.32
N HIS A 50 11.31 -0.18 -5.45
CA HIS A 50 12.75 -0.33 -5.55
C HIS A 50 13.35 0.89 -6.25
N THR A 51 14.30 1.57 -5.60
CA THR A 51 15.02 2.74 -6.14
C THR A 51 15.56 2.54 -7.57
N PRO A 52 16.21 1.42 -7.93
CA PRO A 52 16.70 1.25 -9.30
C PRO A 52 15.58 1.10 -10.34
N VAL A 53 14.36 0.75 -9.93
CA VAL A 53 13.22 0.49 -10.81
C VAL A 53 12.35 1.72 -10.97
N VAL A 54 11.59 2.11 -9.93
CA VAL A 54 10.66 3.25 -9.99
C VAL A 54 11.34 4.61 -9.82
N GLY A 55 12.59 4.63 -9.34
CA GLY A 55 13.37 5.86 -9.16
C GLY A 55 13.80 6.52 -10.48
N GLN A 56 13.69 5.82 -11.62
CA GLN A 56 13.91 6.42 -12.94
C GLN A 56 12.92 7.57 -13.17
N PRO A 57 13.36 8.77 -13.65
CA PRO A 57 12.51 9.97 -13.66
C PRO A 57 11.14 9.80 -14.33
N PHE A 58 11.08 9.09 -15.46
CA PHE A 58 9.82 8.86 -16.19
C PHE A 58 8.83 7.95 -15.45
N ARG A 59 9.33 7.03 -14.60
CA ARG A 59 8.50 6.18 -13.73
C ARG A 59 8.11 6.91 -12.45
N LEU A 60 9.04 7.66 -11.88
CA LEU A 60 8.85 8.45 -10.66
C LEU A 60 7.72 9.47 -10.82
N ALA A 61 7.56 10.08 -12.00
CA ALA A 61 6.46 10.99 -12.29
C ALA A 61 5.08 10.32 -12.11
N GLN A 62 4.91 9.09 -12.59
CA GLN A 62 3.66 8.34 -12.44
C GLN A 62 3.43 7.87 -11.00
N LEU A 63 4.47 7.40 -10.32
CA LEU A 63 4.38 7.07 -8.90
C LEU A 63 3.97 8.30 -8.06
N ARG A 64 4.57 9.47 -8.33
CA ARG A 64 4.23 10.72 -7.66
C ARG A 64 2.76 11.07 -7.83
N ARG A 65 2.21 10.92 -9.04
CA ARG A 65 0.78 11.13 -9.31
C ARG A 65 -0.08 10.21 -8.45
N ALA A 66 0.23 8.92 -8.38
CA ALA A 66 -0.54 7.97 -7.58
C ALA A 66 -0.49 8.32 -6.07
N LEU A 67 0.71 8.59 -5.54
CA LEU A 67 0.87 8.95 -4.12
C LEU A 67 0.24 10.30 -3.76
N GLN A 68 0.24 11.26 -4.68
CA GLN A 68 -0.45 12.54 -4.51
C GLN A 68 -1.96 12.32 -4.41
N HIS A 69 -2.54 11.51 -5.30
CA HIS A 69 -3.96 11.16 -5.22
C HIS A 69 -4.32 10.52 -3.88
N VAL A 70 -3.56 9.52 -3.43
CA VAL A 70 -3.77 8.88 -2.12
C VAL A 70 -3.71 9.91 -0.98
N ARG A 71 -2.75 10.85 -1.03
CA ARG A 71 -2.58 11.88 -0.02
C ARG A 71 -3.74 12.90 0.00
N THR A 72 -4.29 13.24 -1.16
CA THR A 72 -5.34 14.25 -1.31
C THR A 72 -6.73 13.65 -1.46
N HIS A 73 -6.88 12.34 -1.29
CA HIS A 73 -8.17 11.67 -1.35
C HIS A 73 -9.13 12.28 -0.30
N ALA A 74 -10.41 12.38 -0.62
CA ALA A 74 -11.41 13.01 0.26
C ALA A 74 -11.44 12.36 1.66
N ASP A 75 -11.30 11.03 1.68
CA ASP A 75 -11.26 10.21 2.89
C ASP A 75 -9.83 9.96 3.43
N SER A 76 -8.83 10.74 3.00
CA SER A 76 -7.44 10.59 3.46
C SER A 76 -7.27 10.72 4.98
N ALA A 77 -8.20 11.39 5.67
CA ALA A 77 -8.25 11.46 7.13
C ALA A 77 -8.44 10.08 7.80
N GLN A 78 -9.00 9.10 7.08
CA GLN A 78 -9.17 7.72 7.54
C GLN A 78 -7.91 6.85 7.30
N VAL A 79 -6.89 7.39 6.61
CA VAL A 79 -5.70 6.65 6.20
C VAL A 79 -4.55 6.88 7.17
N TRP A 80 -4.03 5.81 7.76
CA TRP A 80 -2.82 5.86 8.56
C TRP A 80 -1.57 5.65 7.70
N PHE A 81 -0.90 6.75 7.34
CA PHE A 81 0.42 6.70 6.70
C PHE A 81 1.48 6.31 7.74
N THR A 82 2.04 5.11 7.61
CA THR A 82 2.87 4.51 8.65
C THR A 82 3.94 3.57 8.10
N ARG A 83 4.84 3.14 8.98
CA ARG A 83 5.89 2.16 8.71
C ARG A 83 5.47 0.76 9.17
N PRO A 84 5.93 -0.32 8.52
CA PRO A 84 5.59 -1.69 8.95
C PRO A 84 5.89 -2.00 10.42
N GLY A 85 6.98 -1.44 10.97
CA GLY A 85 7.34 -1.61 12.39
C GLY A 85 6.37 -0.91 13.34
N GLU A 86 5.75 0.19 12.93
CA GLU A 86 4.74 0.89 13.73
C GLU A 86 3.42 0.12 13.75
N ILE A 87 3.05 -0.50 12.62
CA ILE A 87 1.91 -1.42 12.57
C ILE A 87 2.16 -2.61 13.52
N ALA A 88 3.34 -3.24 13.43
CA ALA A 88 3.69 -4.34 14.32
C ALA A 88 3.63 -3.92 15.80
N ALA A 89 4.16 -2.74 16.14
CA ALA A 89 4.10 -2.21 17.50
C ALA A 89 2.67 -1.88 17.94
N HIS A 90 1.81 -1.37 17.07
CA HIS A 90 0.39 -1.14 17.37
C HIS A 90 -0.34 -2.45 17.65
N VAL A 91 -0.18 -3.44 16.78
CA VAL A 91 -0.78 -4.78 16.93
C VAL A 91 -0.35 -5.45 18.23
N ALA A 92 0.94 -5.35 18.59
CA ALA A 92 1.47 -5.91 19.84
C ALA A 92 0.89 -5.27 21.12
N ARG A 93 0.29 -4.08 21.03
CA ARG A 93 -0.35 -3.38 22.15
C ARG A 93 -1.86 -3.61 22.24
N LEU A 94 -2.45 -4.27 21.24
CA LEU A 94 -3.89 -4.57 21.27
C LEU A 94 -4.21 -5.56 22.41
N PRO A 95 -5.41 -5.47 23.01
CA PRO A 95 -5.86 -6.45 23.99
C PRO A 95 -5.77 -7.89 23.44
N ARG A 96 -5.49 -8.85 24.32
CA ARG A 96 -5.51 -10.28 23.98
C ARG A 96 -6.88 -10.69 23.42
N GLY A 97 -6.87 -11.55 22.41
CA GLY A 97 -8.08 -12.00 21.71
C GLY A 97 -8.58 -11.07 20.60
N VAL A 98 -7.96 -9.89 20.40
CA VAL A 98 -8.26 -9.04 19.23
C VAL A 98 -7.58 -9.58 17.98
N VAL A 99 -6.34 -10.05 18.11
CA VAL A 99 -5.58 -10.66 17.02
C VAL A 99 -5.80 -12.18 17.07
N PRO A 100 -6.22 -12.83 15.97
CA PRO A 100 -6.38 -14.29 15.95
C PRO A 100 -5.10 -14.99 16.42
N GLY A 101 -5.22 -15.90 17.39
CA GLY A 101 -4.08 -16.62 17.97
C GLY A 101 -3.38 -15.91 19.14
N SER A 102 -3.91 -14.78 19.63
CA SER A 102 -3.40 -14.07 20.83
C SER A 102 -4.19 -14.38 22.11
N GLU A 103 -5.05 -15.40 22.08
CA GLU A 103 -5.93 -15.76 23.22
C GLU A 103 -5.18 -16.39 24.40
N THR A 104 -4.03 -17.02 24.18
CA THR A 104 -3.22 -17.72 25.20
C THR A 104 -2.07 -16.89 25.75
#